data_AF-A0AAV0XWX7-F1
#
_entry.id   AF-A0AAV0XWX7-F1
#
_cell.length_a   1.000
_cell.length_b   1.000
_cell.length_c   1.000
_cell.angle_alpha   90.00
_cell.angle_beta   90.00
_cell.angle_gamma   90.00
#
_symmetry.space_group_name_H-M   'P 1'
#
loop_
_entity.id
_entity.type
_entity.pdbx_description
1 polymer ?
#
loop_
_entity_poly.entity_id
_entity_poly.type
_entity_poly.pdbx_seq_one_letter_code
_entity_poly.pdbx_strand_id
1 'polypeptide(L)'
;MSQGSSLVNIADRTQQPYSGQPVHLRNFRPVVTVPQLEVTAVSSPPSSLVPPAVPLNPLRPNIPERTWACNTSKNAAYKIQKVKFQGRVLHCINAKPYIYSDLMVTLHDFVKTVLPMCSVKKCASVLNTYLKTELFYGNSEQFTVLRENGLLRAMYPDETQMASLKDVRQAWPQLKELVLKNDEEIQRYQSAAAAAGGPAKRQRTS
;
A
#
# COMPACT_ATOMS: atom_id res chain seq x y z
N MET A 1 -57.77 -4.74 -7.69
CA MET A 1 -57.80 -5.57 -6.47
C MET A 1 -58.04 -7.01 -6.91
N SER A 2 -57.01 -7.86 -6.88
CA SER A 2 -57.18 -9.31 -7.03
C SER A 2 -56.08 -9.96 -6.20
N GLN A 3 -56.49 -10.62 -5.13
CA GLN A 3 -55.64 -11.47 -4.31
C GLN A 3 -55.66 -12.89 -4.89
N GLY A 4 -54.52 -13.59 -4.79
CA GLY A 4 -54.39 -14.99 -5.16
C GLY A 4 -53.16 -15.58 -4.49
N SER A 5 -53.33 -15.97 -3.23
CA SER A 5 -52.36 -16.75 -2.46
C SER A 5 -52.38 -18.22 -2.90
N SER A 6 -51.21 -18.84 -3.05
CA SER A 6 -51.06 -20.28 -2.77
C SER A 6 -49.60 -20.63 -2.49
N LEU A 7 -49.37 -21.09 -1.25
CA LEU A 7 -48.15 -21.71 -0.73
C LEU A 7 -48.47 -23.19 -0.53
N VAL A 8 -47.69 -24.12 -1.10
CA VAL A 8 -47.44 -25.43 -0.47
C VAL A 8 -46.07 -25.97 -0.89
N ASN A 9 -45.43 -26.65 0.06
CA ASN A 9 -44.03 -27.08 0.21
C ASN A 9 -43.82 -28.57 -0.20
N ILE A 10 -42.56 -29.04 -0.01
CA ILE A 10 -42.06 -30.44 0.17
C ILE A 10 -41.55 -31.08 -1.14
N ALA A 11 -40.24 -31.05 -1.44
CA ALA A 11 -39.11 -31.86 -0.94
C ALA A 11 -39.06 -33.30 -1.50
N ASP A 12 -37.96 -33.67 -2.16
CA ASP A 12 -37.39 -35.02 -2.06
C ASP A 12 -35.88 -35.01 -2.33
N ARG A 13 -35.20 -35.93 -1.66
CA ARG A 13 -33.77 -36.05 -1.38
C ARG A 13 -33.41 -37.48 -1.77
N THR A 14 -32.41 -37.68 -2.62
CA THR A 14 -31.90 -39.04 -2.87
C THR A 14 -30.39 -39.13 -2.65
N GLN A 15 -30.02 -40.11 -1.82
CA GLN A 15 -28.68 -40.55 -1.37
C GLN A 15 -28.02 -41.50 -2.41
N GLN A 16 -26.70 -41.40 -2.71
CA GLN A 16 -25.54 -42.29 -2.34
C GLN A 16 -25.64 -43.79 -2.75
N PRO A 17 -24.55 -44.50 -3.17
CA PRO A 17 -23.52 -44.99 -2.20
C PRO A 17 -22.05 -45.32 -2.68
N TYR A 18 -21.11 -45.19 -1.71
CA TYR A 18 -19.98 -46.06 -1.25
C TYR A 18 -18.77 -46.64 -2.08
N SER A 19 -17.62 -46.62 -1.37
CA SER A 19 -16.43 -47.53 -1.32
C SER A 19 -15.16 -47.14 -2.12
N GLY A 20 -13.90 -47.25 -1.65
CA GLY A 20 -13.32 -47.63 -0.37
C GLY A 20 -11.76 -47.46 -0.33
N GLN A 21 -11.24 -47.03 0.83
CA GLN A 21 -9.97 -47.37 1.55
C GLN A 21 -8.53 -47.26 0.94
N PRO A 22 -7.47 -47.17 1.80
CA PRO A 22 -6.19 -46.47 1.57
C PRO A 22 -4.94 -47.37 1.45
N VAL A 23 -3.79 -46.82 1.02
CA VAL A 23 -2.49 -47.54 1.00
C VAL A 23 -1.35 -46.77 1.71
N HIS A 24 -1.07 -47.27 2.92
CA HIS A 24 0.22 -47.60 3.57
C HIS A 24 1.50 -46.74 3.42
N LEU A 25 1.99 -46.31 4.60
CA LEU A 25 3.39 -46.04 4.94
C LEU A 25 4.30 -47.27 4.72
N ARG A 26 5.56 -47.04 4.32
CA ARG A 26 6.74 -47.77 4.84
C ARG A 26 7.97 -46.88 4.98
N ASN A 27 8.51 -46.87 6.20
CA ASN A 27 9.83 -46.38 6.62
C ASN A 27 10.96 -47.21 5.99
N PHE A 28 12.21 -46.69 6.05
CA PHE A 28 13.41 -47.33 6.64
C PHE A 28 14.72 -46.73 6.06
N ARG A 29 15.49 -46.02 6.91
CA ARG A 29 16.97 -45.95 6.87
C ARG A 29 17.52 -47.19 7.62
N PRO A 30 18.76 -47.71 7.41
CA PRO A 30 20.01 -47.12 7.95
C PRO A 30 21.33 -47.45 7.16
N VAL A 31 22.35 -46.58 7.10
CA VAL A 31 23.62 -46.55 7.90
C VAL A 31 24.88 -47.09 7.17
N VAL A 32 25.87 -46.17 7.09
CA VAL A 32 27.35 -46.30 7.21
C VAL A 32 28.13 -47.17 6.20
N THR A 33 29.17 -46.59 5.59
CA THR A 33 30.58 -47.04 5.69
C THR A 33 31.52 -45.99 5.08
N VAL A 34 32.54 -45.60 5.85
CA VAL A 34 33.68 -44.72 5.49
C VAL A 34 34.78 -45.57 4.82
N PRO A 35 35.77 -44.96 4.15
CA PRO A 35 37.10 -44.97 4.78
C PRO A 35 37.91 -43.66 4.69
N GLN A 36 38.74 -43.46 5.73
CA GLN A 36 39.95 -42.63 5.86
C GLN A 36 40.87 -42.70 4.62
N LEU A 37 41.80 -41.79 4.30
CA LEU A 37 42.85 -41.07 5.06
C LEU A 37 43.35 -39.94 4.09
N GLU A 38 43.83 -38.76 4.49
CA GLU A 38 45.25 -38.49 4.79
C GLU A 38 45.44 -36.99 5.06
N VAL A 39 46.40 -36.69 5.93
CA VAL A 39 46.66 -35.39 6.55
C VAL A 39 47.80 -34.69 5.80
N THR A 40 47.68 -33.41 5.48
CA THR A 40 48.84 -32.52 5.36
C THR A 40 48.42 -31.05 5.51
N ALA A 41 49.13 -30.34 6.37
CA ALA A 41 48.93 -28.94 6.68
C ALA A 41 50.00 -28.10 5.98
N VAL A 42 49.64 -27.08 5.18
CA VAL A 42 50.50 -25.90 4.95
C VAL A 42 49.64 -24.69 4.52
N SER A 43 49.88 -23.55 5.18
CA SER A 43 49.68 -22.15 4.76
C SER A 43 48.28 -21.51 4.69
N SER A 44 48.11 -20.42 5.46
CA SER A 44 47.10 -19.36 5.28
C SER A 44 47.48 -18.38 4.12
N PRO A 45 46.71 -17.31 3.82
CA PRO A 45 45.69 -17.19 2.76
C PRO A 45 46.06 -16.14 1.67
N PRO A 46 45.21 -15.84 0.65
CA PRO A 46 44.23 -14.74 0.80
C PRO A 46 42.91 -14.89 0.00
N SER A 47 41.95 -14.03 0.32
CA SER A 47 40.81 -13.61 -0.51
C SER A 47 39.72 -14.63 -0.85
N SER A 48 38.59 -14.52 -0.15
CA SER A 48 37.30 -14.65 -0.84
C SER A 48 36.42 -13.47 -0.50
N LEU A 49 36.08 -12.74 -1.56
CA LEU A 49 35.26 -11.55 -1.61
C LEU A 49 33.89 -11.87 -1.03
N VAL A 50 33.58 -11.31 0.14
CA VAL A 50 32.19 -11.13 0.55
C VAL A 50 31.65 -10.01 -0.33
N PRO A 51 30.68 -10.23 -1.23
CA PRO A 51 30.01 -9.10 -1.86
C PRO A 51 29.30 -8.32 -0.74
N PRO A 52 29.45 -6.99 -0.67
CA PRO A 52 28.58 -6.22 0.21
C PRO A 52 27.15 -6.47 -0.25
N ALA A 53 26.32 -6.95 0.67
CA ALA A 53 24.88 -6.95 0.48
C ALA A 53 24.47 -5.52 0.14
N VAL A 54 24.18 -5.27 -1.14
CA VAL A 54 23.56 -4.03 -1.59
C VAL A 54 22.17 -4.02 -0.94
N PRO A 55 21.84 -3.05 -0.06
CA PRO A 55 20.47 -2.88 0.35
C PRO A 55 19.71 -2.35 -0.87
N LEU A 56 19.08 -3.26 -1.61
CA LEU A 56 18.08 -2.94 -2.61
C LEU A 56 16.79 -2.52 -1.88
N ASN A 57 16.73 -1.27 -1.44
CA ASN A 57 15.47 -0.53 -1.47
C ASN A 57 15.75 0.97 -1.28
N PRO A 58 15.38 1.84 -2.23
CA PRO A 58 15.23 3.25 -1.91
C PRO A 58 14.19 3.34 -0.79
N LEU A 59 14.59 3.90 0.36
CA LEU A 59 13.73 4.13 1.53
C LEU A 59 12.37 4.66 1.06
N ARG A 60 11.36 3.79 1.02
CA ARG A 60 9.97 4.24 0.91
C ARG A 60 9.66 4.89 2.27
N PRO A 61 9.06 6.09 2.32
CA PRO A 61 8.68 6.71 3.58
C PRO A 61 7.51 5.92 4.18
N ASN A 62 7.85 4.90 4.96
CA ASN A 62 6.91 4.11 5.72
C ASN A 62 6.58 4.86 7.01
N ILE A 63 5.31 4.87 7.40
CA ILE A 63 4.93 5.38 8.71
C ILE A 63 5.53 4.43 9.77
N PRO A 64 6.31 4.93 10.74
CA PRO A 64 6.93 4.09 11.76
C PRO A 64 5.90 3.28 12.56
N GLU A 65 6.28 2.05 12.90
CA GLU A 65 5.53 1.22 13.85
C GLU A 65 5.67 1.77 15.28
N ARG A 66 4.71 1.45 16.13
CA ARG A 66 4.70 1.89 17.52
C ARG A 66 5.69 1.08 18.36
N THR A 67 6.56 1.77 19.11
CA THR A 67 7.55 1.11 19.98
C THR A 67 7.01 0.73 21.36
N TRP A 68 6.01 1.45 21.89
CA TRP A 68 5.47 1.20 23.24
C TRP A 68 3.95 1.04 23.26
N ALA A 69 3.48 -0.12 23.72
CA ALA A 69 2.07 -0.36 24.01
C ALA A 69 1.68 0.40 25.29
N CYS A 70 0.86 1.45 25.15
CA CYS A 70 0.22 2.09 26.30
C CYS A 70 -1.17 1.48 26.46
N ASN A 71 -1.28 0.55 27.41
CA ASN A 71 -2.43 -0.35 27.55
C ASN A 71 -3.56 0.25 28.40
N THR A 72 -3.51 1.55 28.73
CA THR A 72 -4.38 2.14 29.75
C THR A 72 -5.26 3.30 29.27
N SER A 73 -5.17 3.72 28.02
CA SER A 73 -6.04 4.76 27.48
C SER A 73 -7.24 4.16 26.75
N LYS A 74 -8.47 4.60 27.05
CA LYS A 74 -9.72 4.27 26.31
C LYS A 74 -9.68 4.66 24.82
N ASN A 75 -8.60 5.31 24.38
CA ASN A 75 -8.43 5.82 23.04
C ASN A 75 -7.65 4.81 22.19
N ALA A 76 -8.21 4.43 21.03
CA ALA A 76 -7.50 3.64 20.04
C ALA A 76 -6.34 4.45 19.43
N ALA A 77 -5.19 3.83 19.21
CA ALA A 77 -4.01 4.49 18.61
C ALA A 77 -4.35 5.07 17.23
N TYR A 78 -5.06 4.29 16.41
CA TYR A 78 -5.55 4.74 15.11
C TYR A 78 -7.09 4.72 15.04
N LYS A 79 -7.66 5.74 14.40
CA LYS A 79 -9.09 5.94 14.23
C LYS A 79 -9.39 6.41 12.81
N ILE A 80 -10.41 5.82 12.21
CA ILE A 80 -10.98 6.30 10.95
C ILE A 80 -11.94 7.45 11.23
N GLN A 81 -11.84 8.49 10.42
CA GLN A 81 -12.68 9.68 10.44
C GLN A 81 -13.28 9.91 9.06
N LYS A 82 -14.58 10.22 9.02
CA LYS A 82 -15.29 10.59 7.80
C LYS A 82 -15.12 12.08 7.57
N VAL A 83 -14.52 12.45 6.43
CA VAL A 83 -14.24 13.85 6.10
C VAL A 83 -14.90 14.23 4.79
N LYS A 84 -15.56 15.39 4.75
CA LYS A 84 -16.07 15.94 3.49
C LYS A 84 -14.92 16.57 2.69
N PHE A 85 -14.75 16.11 1.45
CA PHE A 85 -13.83 16.66 0.46
C PHE A 85 -14.58 16.82 -0.85
N GLN A 86 -14.69 18.06 -1.36
CA GLN A 86 -15.37 18.36 -2.63
C GLN A 86 -16.80 17.81 -2.70
N GLY A 87 -17.55 17.93 -1.59
CA GLY A 87 -18.93 17.45 -1.47
C GLY A 87 -19.08 15.93 -1.27
N ARG A 88 -17.97 15.17 -1.28
CA ARG A 88 -17.96 13.71 -1.09
C ARG A 88 -17.35 13.33 0.24
N VAL A 89 -17.70 12.18 0.78
CA VAL A 89 -17.18 11.69 2.07
C VAL A 89 -16.02 10.75 1.81
N LEU A 90 -14.84 11.10 2.32
CA LEU A 90 -13.64 10.26 2.34
C LEU A 90 -13.48 9.63 3.72
N HIS A 91 -12.92 8.42 3.77
CA HIS A 91 -12.49 7.79 5.01
C HIS A 91 -11.00 8.05 5.19
N CYS A 92 -10.65 8.79 6.22
CA CYS A 92 -9.28 9.13 6.54
C CYS A 92 -8.86 8.49 7.86
N ILE A 93 -7.59 8.16 8.01
CA ILE A 93 -7.02 7.61 9.24
C ILE A 93 -5.88 8.51 9.70
N ASN A 94 -5.64 8.61 11.00
CA ASN A 94 -4.54 9.42 11.50
C ASN A 94 -3.16 8.86 11.13
N ALA A 95 -2.23 9.74 10.77
CA ALA A 95 -0.86 9.43 10.39
C ALA A 95 -0.03 8.91 11.56
N LYS A 96 -0.19 9.52 12.74
CA LYS A 96 0.56 9.20 13.96
C LYS A 96 -0.39 8.69 15.05
N PRO A 97 0.03 7.72 15.87
CA PRO A 97 -0.84 7.16 16.90
C PRO A 97 -1.29 8.28 17.86
N TYR A 98 -2.58 8.28 18.22
CA TYR A 98 -3.25 9.27 19.11
C TYR A 98 -3.33 10.71 18.59
N ILE A 99 -2.76 11.03 17.42
CA ILE A 99 -2.82 12.35 16.82
C ILE A 99 -3.92 12.38 15.75
N TYR A 100 -5.16 12.64 16.16
CA TYR A 100 -6.32 12.53 15.27
C TYR A 100 -6.50 13.69 14.28
N SER A 101 -5.72 14.76 14.38
CA SER A 101 -5.75 15.89 13.44
C SER A 101 -5.04 15.60 12.11
N ASP A 102 -4.00 14.76 12.16
CA ASP A 102 -3.10 14.54 11.04
C ASP A 102 -3.63 13.39 10.19
N LEU A 103 -4.51 13.72 9.25
CA LEU A 103 -5.29 12.73 8.51
C LEU A 103 -4.62 12.32 7.19
N MET A 104 -4.66 11.02 6.92
CA MET A 104 -4.19 10.38 5.70
C MET A 104 -5.38 9.73 4.99
N VAL A 105 -5.37 9.75 3.65
CA VAL A 105 -6.34 9.05 2.81
C VAL A 105 -5.63 8.01 1.95
N THR A 106 -6.23 6.84 1.75
CA THR A 106 -5.70 5.86 0.80
C THR A 106 -5.94 6.36 -0.62
N LEU A 107 -4.96 6.20 -1.51
CA LEU A 107 -5.13 6.61 -2.90
C LEU A 107 -6.27 5.86 -3.58
N HIS A 108 -6.51 4.61 -3.19
CA HIS A 108 -7.63 3.81 -3.67
C HIS A 108 -8.99 4.44 -3.31
N ASP A 109 -9.23 4.81 -2.04
CA ASP A 109 -10.49 5.44 -1.63
C ASP A 109 -10.64 6.83 -2.26
N PHE A 110 -9.55 7.59 -2.32
CA PHE A 110 -9.52 8.90 -2.95
C PHE A 110 -9.91 8.82 -4.42
N VAL A 111 -9.25 7.98 -5.22
CA VAL A 111 -9.56 7.82 -6.64
C VAL A 111 -10.99 7.35 -6.85
N LYS A 112 -11.42 6.30 -6.15
CA LYS A 112 -12.78 5.77 -6.26
C LYS A 112 -13.84 6.84 -5.96
N THR A 113 -13.60 7.67 -4.96
CA THR A 113 -14.61 8.60 -4.46
C THR A 113 -14.60 9.92 -5.24
N VAL A 114 -13.43 10.52 -5.46
CA VAL A 114 -13.30 11.90 -5.96
C VAL A 114 -12.69 12.03 -7.35
N LEU A 115 -11.96 11.02 -7.86
CA LEU A 115 -11.34 11.02 -9.19
C LEU A 115 -11.65 9.72 -9.96
N PRO A 116 -12.92 9.35 -10.18
CA PRO A 116 -13.28 8.04 -10.73
C PRO A 116 -12.79 7.80 -12.16
N MET A 117 -12.40 8.85 -12.89
CA MET A 117 -11.83 8.77 -14.25
C MET A 117 -10.31 8.59 -14.25
N CYS A 118 -9.67 8.61 -13.08
CA CYS A 118 -8.23 8.43 -12.92
C CYS A 118 -7.94 7.02 -12.41
N SER A 119 -6.80 6.43 -12.77
CA SER A 119 -6.33 5.20 -12.12
C SER A 119 -5.52 5.53 -10.87
N VAL A 120 -5.43 4.60 -9.92
CA VAL A 120 -4.59 4.76 -8.71
C VAL A 120 -3.13 5.05 -9.09
N LYS A 121 -2.60 4.33 -10.09
CA LYS A 121 -1.24 4.52 -10.60
C LYS A 121 -1.01 5.92 -11.16
N LYS A 122 -1.95 6.44 -11.96
CA LYS A 122 -1.86 7.79 -12.52
C LYS A 122 -1.95 8.84 -11.40
N CYS A 123 -2.89 8.68 -10.47
CA CYS A 123 -3.04 9.58 -9.33
C CYS A 123 -1.76 9.63 -8.49
N ALA A 124 -1.16 8.47 -8.19
CA ALA A 124 0.10 8.37 -7.47
C ALA A 124 1.25 9.09 -8.21
N SER A 125 1.37 8.86 -9.52
CA SER A 125 2.40 9.52 -10.33
C SER A 125 2.20 11.04 -10.39
N VAL A 126 0.98 11.53 -10.61
CA VAL A 126 0.69 12.97 -10.61
C VAL A 126 1.01 13.62 -9.28
N LEU A 127 0.56 13.03 -8.17
CA LEU A 127 0.84 13.54 -6.83
C LEU A 127 2.35 13.59 -6.53
N ASN A 128 3.05 12.47 -6.72
CA ASN A 128 4.45 12.35 -6.32
C ASN A 128 5.40 13.04 -7.32
N THR A 129 5.31 12.67 -8.59
CA THR A 129 6.27 13.10 -9.62
C THR A 129 6.07 14.57 -9.98
N TYR A 130 4.81 15.01 -10.15
CA TYR A 130 4.52 16.32 -10.73
C TYR A 130 4.15 17.37 -9.69
N LEU A 131 3.38 17.00 -8.67
CA LEU A 131 2.94 17.90 -7.59
C LEU A 131 3.82 17.84 -6.35
N LYS A 132 4.86 17.00 -6.36
CA LYS A 132 5.83 16.82 -5.26
C LYS A 132 5.16 16.56 -3.91
N THR A 133 4.00 15.91 -3.92
CA THR A 133 3.26 15.47 -2.74
C THR A 133 3.81 14.14 -2.28
N GLU A 134 4.19 14.05 -1.02
CA GLU A 134 4.74 12.83 -0.44
C GLU A 134 3.67 11.74 -0.32
N LEU A 135 4.03 10.51 -0.72
CA LEU A 135 3.19 9.33 -0.60
C LEU A 135 3.80 8.38 0.40
N PHE A 136 2.98 7.88 1.31
CA PHE A 136 3.38 7.05 2.42
C PHE A 136 2.76 5.66 2.30
N TYR A 137 3.38 4.69 2.97
CA TYR A 137 2.74 3.41 3.26
C TYR A 137 2.27 3.41 4.71
N GLY A 138 1.03 2.97 4.92
CA GLY A 138 0.50 2.75 6.25
C GLY A 138 1.25 1.64 6.97
N ASN A 139 1.22 1.68 8.29
CA ASN A 139 1.75 0.59 9.12
C ASN A 139 0.72 -0.53 9.32
N SER A 140 1.14 -1.63 9.93
CA SER A 140 0.31 -2.82 10.12
C SER A 140 -0.94 -2.53 10.96
N GLU A 141 -0.84 -1.72 12.00
CA GLU A 141 -1.97 -1.30 12.83
C GLU A 141 -3.00 -0.49 12.01
N GLN A 142 -2.54 0.48 11.21
CA GLN A 142 -3.42 1.27 10.34
C GLN A 142 -4.15 0.39 9.31
N PHE A 143 -3.43 -0.53 8.65
CA PHE A 143 -4.05 -1.44 7.69
C PHE A 143 -5.01 -2.43 8.34
N THR A 144 -4.74 -2.87 9.57
CA THR A 144 -5.67 -3.69 10.36
C THR A 144 -6.97 -2.93 10.59
N VAL A 145 -6.89 -1.70 11.11
CA VAL A 145 -8.06 -0.83 11.34
C VAL A 145 -8.85 -0.60 10.05
N LEU A 146 -8.17 -0.31 8.93
CA LEU A 146 -8.82 -0.11 7.63
C LEU A 146 -9.49 -1.38 7.09
N ARG A 147 -8.88 -2.56 7.29
CA ARG A 147 -9.42 -3.85 6.85
C ARG A 147 -10.65 -4.26 7.65
N GLU A 148 -10.59 -4.14 8.98
CA GLU A 148 -11.72 -4.45 9.88
C GLU A 148 -12.95 -3.59 9.58
N ASN A 149 -12.74 -2.37 9.08
CA ASN A 149 -13.81 -1.47 8.65
C ASN A 149 -14.22 -1.63 7.17
N GLY A 150 -13.69 -2.63 6.46
CA GLY A 150 -14.02 -2.92 5.07
C GLY A 150 -13.53 -1.89 4.04
N LEU A 151 -12.62 -1.00 4.45
CA LEU A 151 -12.07 0.08 3.61
C LEU A 151 -10.84 -0.34 2.82
N LEU A 152 -10.24 -1.48 3.17
CA LEU A 152 -9.14 -2.10 2.45
C LEU A 152 -9.53 -3.52 2.06
N ARG A 153 -9.71 -3.74 0.76
CA ARG A 153 -9.99 -5.06 0.17
C ARG A 153 -8.81 -5.65 -0.58
N ALA A 154 -7.72 -4.89 -0.73
CA ALA A 154 -6.56 -5.31 -1.50
C ALA A 154 -5.96 -6.58 -0.90
N MET A 155 -5.68 -7.54 -1.77
CA MET A 155 -4.99 -8.78 -1.41
C MET A 155 -3.59 -8.47 -0.84
N TYR A 156 -2.98 -7.36 -1.30
CA TYR A 156 -1.69 -6.83 -0.88
C TYR A 156 -1.87 -5.45 -0.22
N PRO A 157 -2.11 -5.38 1.10
CA PRO A 157 -2.29 -4.11 1.82
C PRO A 157 -1.03 -3.24 1.78
N ASP A 158 0.15 -3.87 1.80
CA ASP A 158 1.46 -3.22 1.83
C ASP A 158 1.79 -2.41 0.56
N GLU A 159 0.95 -2.51 -0.47
CA GLU A 159 1.08 -1.72 -1.71
C GLU A 159 0.15 -0.49 -1.71
N THR A 160 -0.74 -0.36 -0.73
CA THR A 160 -1.71 0.75 -0.71
C THR A 160 -1.04 2.03 -0.22
N GLN A 161 -0.66 2.87 -1.18
CA GLN A 161 -0.15 4.21 -0.90
C GLN A 161 -1.23 5.11 -0.30
N MET A 162 -0.78 5.99 0.58
CA MET A 162 -1.58 6.98 1.29
C MET A 162 -0.97 8.36 1.12
N ALA A 163 -1.81 9.39 1.17
CA ALA A 163 -1.37 10.77 1.11
C ALA A 163 -1.99 11.58 2.25
N SER A 164 -1.25 12.57 2.73
CA SER A 164 -1.73 13.55 3.69
C SER A 164 -2.94 14.29 3.10
N LEU A 165 -4.05 14.30 3.84
CA LEU A 165 -5.26 14.99 3.40
C LEU A 165 -5.02 16.49 3.27
N LYS A 166 -4.14 17.06 4.10
CA LYS A 166 -3.74 18.47 4.03
C LYS A 166 -3.05 18.76 2.69
N ASP A 167 -2.09 17.93 2.30
CA ASP A 167 -1.29 18.16 1.10
C ASP A 167 -2.12 17.89 -0.16
N VAL A 168 -2.99 16.87 -0.12
CA VAL A 168 -3.97 16.62 -1.19
C VAL A 168 -4.93 17.79 -1.38
N ARG A 169 -5.39 18.45 -0.29
CA ARG A 169 -6.23 19.65 -0.40
C ARG A 169 -5.49 20.80 -1.08
N GLN A 170 -4.23 20.99 -0.74
CA GLN A 170 -3.40 22.04 -1.33
C GLN A 170 -3.10 21.76 -2.80
N ALA A 171 -2.80 20.52 -3.15
CA ALA A 171 -2.49 20.07 -4.50
C ALA A 171 -3.73 19.95 -5.41
N TRP A 172 -4.94 19.97 -4.84
CA TRP A 172 -6.18 19.63 -5.52
C TRP A 172 -6.47 20.41 -6.82
N PRO A 173 -6.31 21.75 -6.89
CA PRO A 173 -6.58 22.49 -8.12
C PRO A 173 -5.73 22.01 -9.29
N GLN A 174 -4.43 21.78 -9.06
CA GLN A 174 -3.50 21.30 -10.08
C GLN A 174 -3.75 19.82 -10.38
N LEU A 175 -4.03 19.01 -9.35
CA LEU A 175 -4.32 17.58 -9.51
C LEU A 175 -5.48 17.34 -10.48
N LYS A 176 -6.59 18.09 -10.35
CA LYS A 176 -7.75 17.98 -11.25
C LYS A 176 -7.38 18.16 -12.71
N GLU A 177 -6.50 19.11 -13.02
CA GLU A 177 -6.11 19.40 -14.38
C GLU A 177 -5.13 18.36 -14.92
N LEU A 178 -4.10 18.03 -14.13
CA LEU A 178 -3.02 17.15 -14.56
C LEU A 178 -3.49 15.71 -14.78
N VAL A 179 -4.45 15.20 -14.00
CA VAL A 179 -4.94 13.83 -14.19
C VAL A 179 -5.68 13.62 -15.52
N LEU A 180 -6.12 14.69 -16.19
CA LEU A 180 -6.79 14.63 -17.49
C LEU A 180 -5.81 14.64 -18.66
N LYS A 181 -4.56 15.06 -18.44
CA LYS A 181 -3.51 15.15 -19.46
C LYS A 181 -2.70 13.86 -19.54
N ASN A 182 -2.03 13.64 -20.66
CA ASN A 182 -1.03 12.58 -20.78
C ASN A 182 0.34 13.02 -20.25
N ASP A 183 1.19 12.07 -19.87
CA ASP A 183 2.47 12.36 -19.20
C ASP A 183 3.38 13.31 -20.01
N GLU A 184 3.40 13.19 -21.35
CA GLU A 184 4.14 14.07 -22.26
C GLU A 184 3.61 15.50 -22.23
N GLU A 185 2.29 15.67 -22.20
CA GLU A 185 1.67 16.99 -22.13
C GLU A 185 2.00 17.66 -20.81
N ILE A 186 1.90 16.93 -19.69
CA ILE A 186 2.24 17.45 -18.36
C ILE A 186 3.69 17.93 -18.32
N GLN A 187 4.63 17.15 -18.87
CA GLN A 187 6.05 17.53 -18.95
C GLN A 187 6.26 18.81 -19.77
N ARG A 188 5.57 18.95 -20.91
CA ARG A 188 5.61 20.18 -21.73
C ARG A 188 5.08 21.40 -20.96
N TYR A 189 3.98 21.26 -20.23
CA TYR A 189 3.44 22.34 -19.40
C TYR A 189 4.43 22.79 -18.32
N GLN A 190 5.09 21.86 -17.64
CA GLN A 190 6.05 22.19 -16.59
C GLN A 190 7.32 22.86 -17.14
N SER A 191 7.83 22.36 -18.28
CA SER A 191 9.00 22.95 -18.93
C SER A 191 8.71 24.35 -19.49
N ALA A 192 7.52 24.58 -20.06
CA ALA A 192 7.09 25.91 -20.49
C ALA A 192 6.93 26.89 -19.31
N ALA A 193 6.33 26.44 -18.20
CA ALA A 193 6.18 27.26 -16.99
C ALA A 193 7.55 27.62 -16.36
N ALA A 194 8.50 26.68 -16.34
CA ALA A 194 9.85 26.94 -15.87
C ALA A 194 10.61 27.93 -16.78
N ALA A 195 10.43 27.83 -18.11
CA ALA A 195 11.06 28.75 -19.07
C ALA A 195 10.51 30.18 -18.99
N ALA A 196 9.22 30.35 -18.65
CA ALA A 196 8.58 31.66 -18.51
C ALA A 196 8.88 32.37 -17.17
N GLY A 197 9.49 31.69 -16.19
CA GLY A 197 9.66 32.16 -14.80
C GLY A 197 11.09 32.32 -14.30
N GLY A 198 12.12 32.26 -15.17
CA GLY A 198 13.51 32.43 -14.76
C GLY A 198 13.80 33.84 -14.23
N PRO A 199 14.61 34.01 -13.15
CA PRO A 199 14.95 35.33 -12.65
C PRO A 199 15.80 36.05 -13.69
N ALA A 200 15.23 37.10 -14.30
CA ALA A 200 15.99 38.03 -15.11
C ALA A 200 17.06 38.69 -14.21
N LYS A 201 18.31 38.20 -14.32
CA LYS A 201 19.48 38.90 -13.78
C LYS A 201 19.52 40.28 -14.43
N ARG A 202 18.99 41.29 -13.75
CA ARG A 202 19.23 42.70 -14.08
C ARG A 202 20.73 42.94 -13.92
N GLN A 203 21.44 42.92 -15.05
CA GLN A 203 22.82 43.33 -15.11
C GLN A 203 22.86 44.83 -14.77
N ARG A 204 23.34 45.16 -13.57
CA ARG A 204 23.60 46.53 -13.16
C ARG A 204 24.84 47.00 -13.94
N THR A 205 24.62 47.79 -14.99
CA THR A 205 25.71 48.50 -15.65
C THR A 205 26.19 49.61 -14.70
N SER A 206 27.50 49.63 -14.46
CA SER A 206 28.17 50.69 -13.70
C SER A 206 28.49 51.89 -14.58
#